data_AF-A0A1I0NE34-F1
#
_entry.id   AF-A0A1I0NE34-F1
#
_cell.length_a   1.000
_cell.length_b   1.000
_cell.length_c   1.000
_cell.angle_alpha   90.00
_cell.angle_beta   90.00
_cell.angle_gamma   90.00
#
_symmetry.space_group_name_H-M   'P 1'
#
loop_
_entity.id
_entity.type
_entity.pdbx_description
1 polymer ?
#
loop_
_entity_poly.entity_id
_entity_poly.type
_entity_poly.pdbx_seq_one_letter_code
_entity_poly.pdbx_strand_id
1 'polypeptide(L)'
;MDVLTAQNYNMLKKDHLGLGIVLGLLTPFVTFFIYYLLAVYMPYHRGLSEFVQILLSNRQMLPKIISICLLFNGAVFYIYTRQRKDLTAKGIFLVTMLYAITIILLKLLHG
;
A
#
# COMPACT_ATOMS: atom_id res chain seq x y z
N MET A 1 33.13 30.53 4.00
CA MET A 1 31.95 29.68 4.24
C MET A 1 32.09 28.49 3.30
N ASP A 2 32.56 27.37 3.84
CA ASP A 2 33.07 26.25 3.05
C ASP A 2 31.96 25.37 2.46
N VAL A 3 32.17 24.96 1.21
CA VAL A 3 31.32 24.03 0.44
C VAL A 3 31.10 22.70 1.17
N LEU A 4 31.98 22.35 2.12
CA LEU A 4 31.88 21.15 2.95
C LEU A 4 30.75 21.22 3.99
N THR A 5 30.42 22.41 4.51
CA THR A 5 29.30 22.60 5.44
C THR A 5 27.96 22.44 4.71
N ALA A 6 27.95 22.66 3.39
CA ALA A 6 26.77 22.52 2.57
C ALA A 6 26.41 21.04 2.30
N GLN A 7 27.37 20.12 2.33
CA GLN A 7 27.04 18.71 2.15
C GLN A 7 26.31 18.11 3.37
N ASN A 8 26.38 18.78 4.53
CA ASN A 8 25.94 18.24 5.82
C ASN A 8 24.46 18.50 6.18
N TYR A 9 23.71 19.29 5.40
CA TYR A 9 22.28 19.53 5.64
C TYR A 9 21.33 18.46 5.05
N ASN A 10 21.86 17.45 4.35
CA ASN A 10 21.05 16.42 3.70
C ASN A 10 20.80 15.15 4.53
N MET A 11 21.38 15.02 5.74
CA MET A 11 21.32 13.77 6.51
C MET A 11 19.99 13.49 7.25
N LEU A 12 19.00 14.38 7.20
CA LEU A 12 17.66 14.15 7.80
C LEU A 12 16.56 13.92 6.75
N LYS A 13 16.90 13.75 5.48
CA LYS A 13 15.99 13.09 4.54
C LYS A 13 16.18 11.58 4.67
N LYS A 14 15.46 10.93 5.61
CA LYS A 14 15.13 9.50 5.50
C LYS A 14 14.34 9.33 4.21
N ASP A 15 15.04 9.14 3.11
CA ASP A 15 14.51 8.91 1.79
C ASP A 15 15.21 7.67 1.28
N HIS A 16 14.64 6.52 1.64
CA HIS A 16 15.23 5.23 1.36
C HIS A 16 14.25 4.43 0.53
N LEU A 17 14.73 3.93 -0.62
CA LEU A 17 13.95 3.07 -1.49
C LEU A 17 13.36 1.87 -0.71
N GLY A 18 14.14 1.30 0.21
CA GLY A 18 13.71 0.19 1.07
C GLY A 18 12.52 0.52 1.96
N LEU A 19 12.45 1.74 2.52
CA LEU A 19 11.26 2.18 3.27
C LEU A 19 10.04 2.24 2.35
N GLY A 20 10.24 2.72 1.12
CA GLY A 20 9.19 2.78 0.12
C GLY A 20 8.66 1.39 -0.25
N ILE A 21 9.55 0.42 -0.44
CA ILE A 21 9.19 -0.98 -0.72
C ILE A 21 8.39 -1.57 0.44
N VAL A 22 8.88 -1.41 1.67
CA VAL A 22 8.17 -1.92 2.86
C VAL A 22 6.80 -1.26 2.99
N LEU A 23 6.71 0.06 2.82
CA LEU A 23 5.43 0.78 2.87
C LEU A 23 4.48 0.34 1.75
N GLY A 24 4.97 0.19 0.51
CA GLY A 24 4.17 -0.27 -0.62
C GLY A 24 3.59 -1.66 -0.41
N LEU A 25 4.37 -2.55 0.21
CA LEU A 25 3.94 -3.90 0.56
C LEU A 25 2.97 -3.89 1.76
N LEU A 26 3.27 -3.14 2.82
CA LEU A 26 2.55 -3.18 4.09
C LEU A 26 1.23 -2.42 4.06
N THR A 27 1.15 -1.30 3.33
CA THR A 27 -0.05 -0.45 3.25
C THR A 27 -1.34 -1.19 2.88
N PRO A 28 -1.39 -2.06 1.85
CA PRO A 28 -2.60 -2.80 1.54
C PRO A 28 -3.02 -3.77 2.67
N PHE A 29 -2.07 -4.43 3.35
CA PHE A 29 -2.39 -5.29 4.50
C PHE A 29 -2.94 -4.48 5.68
N VAL A 30 -2.31 -3.35 6.00
CA VAL A 30 -2.78 -2.45 7.06
C VAL A 30 -4.17 -1.91 6.73
N THR A 31 -4.40 -1.48 5.49
CA THR A 31 -5.71 -0.98 5.04
C THR A 31 -6.78 -2.06 5.13
N PHE A 32 -6.46 -3.28 4.68
CA PHE A 32 -7.36 -4.42 4.79
C PHE A 32 -7.72 -4.74 6.24
N PHE A 33 -6.74 -4.72 7.15
CA PHE A 33 -6.95 -5.00 8.56
C PHE A 33 -7.76 -3.91 9.27
N ILE A 34 -7.48 -2.63 8.97
CA ILE A 34 -8.27 -1.50 9.45
C ILE A 34 -9.73 -1.61 8.97
N TYR A 35 -9.94 -1.96 7.70
CA TYR A 35 -11.28 -2.19 7.16
C TYR A 35 -12.00 -3.33 7.88
N TYR A 36 -11.33 -4.47 8.11
CA TYR A 36 -11.89 -5.58 8.88
C TYR A 36 -12.28 -5.14 10.30
N LEU A 37 -11.41 -4.43 11.01
CA LEU A 37 -11.70 -3.98 12.37
C LEU A 37 -12.89 -3.02 12.43
N LEU A 38 -12.91 -2.00 11.57
CA LEU A 38 -13.90 -0.93 11.64
C LEU A 38 -15.24 -1.31 10.99
N ALA A 39 -15.22 -2.00 9.86
CA ALA A 39 -16.42 -2.26 9.06
C ALA A 39 -17.03 -3.65 9.33
N VAL A 40 -16.29 -4.57 9.95
CA VAL A 40 -16.75 -5.96 10.16
C VAL A 40 -16.76 -6.34 11.63
N TYR A 41 -15.62 -6.23 12.31
CA TYR A 41 -15.49 -6.67 13.70
C TYR A 41 -16.29 -5.79 14.65
N MET A 42 -16.12 -4.46 14.60
CA MET A 42 -16.83 -3.54 15.50
C MET A 42 -18.37 -3.58 15.36
N PRO A 43 -18.97 -3.54 14.14
CA PRO A 43 -20.43 -3.58 14.00
C PRO A 43 -21.05 -4.97 14.08
N TYR A 44 -20.37 -6.02 13.61
CA TYR A 44 -20.97 -7.36 13.48
C TYR A 44 -20.31 -8.45 14.35
N HIS A 45 -19.23 -8.14 15.07
CA HIS A 45 -18.47 -9.08 15.91
C HIS A 45 -18.05 -10.38 15.19
N ARG A 46 -17.90 -10.32 13.85
CA ARG A 46 -17.52 -11.49 13.06
C ARG A 46 -16.01 -11.73 13.09
N GLY A 47 -15.65 -13.01 13.23
CA GLY A 47 -14.27 -13.46 13.15
C GLY A 47 -13.66 -13.28 11.76
N LEU A 48 -12.33 -13.28 11.70
CA LEU A 48 -11.58 -13.10 10.45
C LEU A 48 -11.85 -14.23 9.45
N SER A 49 -12.05 -15.47 9.95
CA SER A 49 -12.38 -16.64 9.12
C SER A 49 -13.70 -16.45 8.37
N GLU A 50 -14.76 -16.02 9.06
CA GLU A 50 -16.06 -15.77 8.44
C GLU A 50 -16.00 -14.63 7.43
N PHE A 51 -15.26 -13.56 7.76
CA PHE A 51 -15.07 -12.45 6.85
C PHE A 51 -14.38 -12.88 5.55
N VAL A 52 -13.30 -13.66 5.66
CA VAL A 52 -12.58 -14.20 4.49
C VAL A 52 -13.49 -15.13 3.68
N GLN A 53 -14.30 -15.96 4.33
CA GLN A 53 -15.25 -16.84 3.64
C GLN A 53 -16.31 -16.05 2.85
N ILE A 54 -16.87 -14.99 3.46
CA ILE A 54 -17.83 -14.10 2.79
C ILE A 54 -17.16 -13.32 1.65
N LEU A 55 -15.91 -12.89 1.85
CA LEU A 55 -15.16 -12.15 0.84
C LEU A 55 -14.86 -13.01 -0.39
N LEU A 56 -14.53 -14.29 -0.19
CA LEU A 56 -14.26 -15.24 -1.26
C LEU A 56 -15.55 -15.75 -1.94
N SER A 57 -16.66 -15.86 -1.20
CA SER A 57 -17.95 -16.26 -1.77
C SER A 57 -18.61 -15.13 -2.55
N ASN A 58 -18.39 -13.87 -2.16
CA ASN A 58 -19.00 -12.70 -2.77
C ASN A 58 -18.08 -12.06 -3.84
N ARG A 59 -18.30 -12.44 -5.10
CA ARG A 59 -17.60 -11.93 -6.29
C ARG A 59 -17.60 -10.40 -6.43
N GLN A 60 -18.57 -9.70 -5.81
CA GLN A 60 -18.66 -8.23 -5.88
C GLN A 60 -17.95 -7.51 -4.73
N MET A 61 -17.73 -8.16 -3.58
CA MET A 61 -17.03 -7.52 -2.45
C MET A 61 -15.52 -7.46 -2.68
N LEU A 62 -14.94 -8.52 -3.25
CA LEU A 62 -13.51 -8.63 -3.49
C LEU A 62 -12.93 -7.43 -4.27
N PRO A 63 -13.45 -7.04 -5.45
CA PRO A 63 -12.96 -5.86 -6.16
C PRO A 63 -13.18 -4.55 -5.39
N LYS A 64 -14.27 -4.40 -4.62
CA LYS A 64 -14.52 -3.20 -3.80
C LYS A 64 -13.43 -3.00 -2.75
N ILE A 65 -13.04 -4.06 -2.04
CA ILE A 65 -11.99 -4.00 -1.03
C ILE A 65 -10.63 -3.72 -1.68
N ILE A 66 -10.33 -4.39 -2.80
CA ILE A 66 -9.09 -4.13 -3.56
C ILE A 66 -9.01 -2.65 -3.97
N SER A 67 -10.09 -2.05 -4.46
CA SER A 67 -10.13 -0.63 -4.82
C SER A 67 -9.86 0.28 -3.62
N ILE A 68 -10.40 -0.01 -2.44
CA ILE A 68 -10.12 0.76 -1.20
C ILE A 68 -8.64 0.65 -0.82
N CYS A 69 -8.07 -0.56 -0.85
CA CYS A 69 -6.66 -0.78 -0.56
C CYS A 69 -5.74 -0.03 -1.54
N LEU A 70 -6.07 -0.05 -2.83
CA LEU A 70 -5.34 0.69 -3.86
C LEU A 70 -5.45 2.20 -3.67
N LEU A 71 -6.63 2.72 -3.33
CA LEU A 71 -6.85 4.14 -3.06
C LEU A 71 -5.99 4.62 -1.88
N PHE A 72 -5.99 3.89 -0.77
CA PHE A 72 -5.17 4.22 0.39
C PHE A 72 -3.68 4.13 0.09
N ASN A 73 -3.23 3.12 -0.67
CA ASN A 73 -1.84 3.04 -1.11
C ASN A 73 -1.45 4.25 -1.98
N GLY A 74 -2.31 4.63 -2.92
CA GLY A 74 -2.15 5.84 -3.73
C GLY A 74 -2.09 7.12 -2.89
N ALA A 75 -2.88 7.22 -1.82
CA ALA A 75 -2.83 8.33 -0.87
C ALA A 75 -1.48 8.39 -0.13
N VAL A 76 -0.96 7.24 0.33
CA VAL A 76 0.37 7.16 0.95
C VAL A 76 1.44 7.59 -0.07
N PHE A 77 1.40 7.05 -1.28
CA PHE A 77 2.30 7.46 -2.37
C PHE A 77 2.26 8.98 -2.62
N TYR A 78 1.07 9.57 -2.68
CA TYR A 78 0.87 11.01 -2.88
C TYR A 78 1.47 11.83 -1.73
N ILE A 79 1.25 11.44 -0.47
CA ILE A 79 1.80 12.14 0.70
C ILE A 79 3.34 12.13 0.66
N TYR A 80 3.96 10.98 0.37
CA TYR A 80 5.43 10.88 0.29
C TYR A 80 6.01 11.69 -0.88
N THR A 81 5.29 11.75 -2.01
CA THR A 81 5.66 12.61 -3.15
C THR A 81 5.59 14.09 -2.75
N ARG A 82 4.52 14.51 -2.06
CA ARG A 82 4.37 15.89 -1.57
C ARG A 82 5.46 16.30 -0.59
N GLN A 83 5.97 15.36 0.22
CA GLN A 83 7.06 15.60 1.17
C GLN A 83 8.46 15.62 0.52
N ARG A 84 8.56 15.56 -0.82
CA ARG A 84 9.82 15.47 -1.58
C ARG A 84 10.68 14.28 -1.13
N LYS A 85 10.03 13.15 -0.81
CA LYS A 85 10.65 11.86 -0.47
C LYS A 85 10.60 10.95 -1.70
N ASP A 86 11.34 11.35 -2.73
CA ASP A 86 11.18 10.82 -4.07
C ASP A 86 11.65 9.36 -4.17
N LEU A 87 12.67 8.94 -3.40
CA LEU A 87 13.12 7.54 -3.37
C LEU A 87 12.08 6.63 -2.68
N THR A 88 11.48 7.11 -1.60
CA THR A 88 10.44 6.38 -0.86
C THR A 88 9.17 6.26 -1.70
N ALA A 89 8.74 7.35 -2.34
CA ALA A 89 7.61 7.35 -3.26
C ALA A 89 7.85 6.38 -4.44
N LYS A 90 9.05 6.38 -5.03
CA LYS A 90 9.44 5.41 -6.07
C LYS A 90 9.33 3.96 -5.58
N GLY A 91 9.76 3.67 -4.35
CA GLY A 91 9.64 2.34 -3.77
C GLY A 91 8.18 1.87 -3.62
N ILE A 92 7.30 2.76 -3.13
CA ILE A 92 5.86 2.47 -3.00
C ILE A 92 5.27 2.17 -4.38
N PHE A 93 5.53 3.05 -5.35
CA PHE A 93 5.02 2.92 -6.71
C PHE A 93 5.51 1.64 -7.40
N LEU A 94 6.79 1.31 -7.26
CA LEU A 94 7.39 0.11 -7.83
C LEU A 94 6.67 -1.16 -7.34
N VAL A 95 6.43 -1.26 -6.03
CA VAL A 95 5.70 -2.41 -5.46
C VAL A 95 4.27 -2.48 -5.98
N THR A 96 3.56 -1.35 -6.08
CA THR A 96 2.20 -1.35 -6.65
C THR A 96 2.16 -1.73 -8.12
N MET A 97 3.15 -1.30 -8.90
CA MET A 97 3.25 -1.66 -10.30
C MET A 97 3.52 -3.17 -10.45
N LEU A 98 4.38 -3.73 -9.60
CA LEU A 98 4.64 -5.17 -9.57
C LEU A 98 3.35 -5.96 -9.29
N TYR A 99 2.56 -5.54 -8.30
CA TYR A 99 1.25 -6.15 -8.04
C TYR A 99 0.31 -6.11 -9.25
N ALA A 100 0.21 -4.94 -9.91
CA ALA A 100 -0.63 -4.79 -11.09
C ALA A 100 -0.19 -5.73 -12.22
N ILE A 101 1.12 -5.81 -12.48
CA ILE A 101 1.69 -6.73 -13.48
C ILE A 101 1.37 -8.17 -13.10
N THR A 102 1.59 -8.58 -11.85
CA THR A 102 1.27 -9.95 -11.40
C THR A 102 -0.21 -10.30 -11.60
N ILE A 103 -1.12 -9.39 -11.24
CA ILE A 103 -2.57 -9.59 -11.42
C ILE A 103 -2.93 -9.73 -12.91
N ILE A 104 -2.34 -8.88 -13.77
CA ILE A 104 -2.57 -8.95 -15.22
C ILE A 104 -2.03 -10.26 -15.80
N LEU A 105 -0.82 -10.68 -15.41
CA LEU A 105 -0.23 -11.94 -15.85
C LEU A 105 -1.05 -13.15 -15.42
N LEU A 106 -1.51 -13.18 -14.15
CA LEU A 106 -2.37 -14.24 -13.65
C LEU A 106 -3.70 -14.30 -14.41
N LYS A 107 -4.29 -13.15 -14.71
CA LYS A 107 -5.53 -13.05 -15.49
C LYS A 107 -5.32 -13.47 -16.95
N LEU A 108 -4.15 -13.26 -17.53
CA LEU A 108 -3.83 -13.69 -18.90
C LEU A 108 -3.54 -15.20 -18.98
N LEU A 109 -2.91 -15.78 -17.96
CA LEU A 109 -2.57 -17.21 -17.92
C LEU A 109 -3.76 -18.11 -17.56
N HIS A 110 -4.70 -17.63 -16.74
CA HIS A 110 -5.88 -18.39 -16.29
C HIS A 110 -7.20 -17.87 -16.89
N GLY A 111 -7.13 -16.94 -17.84
CA GLY A 111 -8.29 -16.32 -18.48
C GLY A 111 -8.48 -16.75 -19.92
#